data_AF-A0A2M9R5H8-F1
#
_entry.id   AF-A0A2M9R5H8-F1
#
_cell.length_a   1.000
_cell.length_b   1.000
_cell.length_c   1.000
_cell.angle_alpha   90.00
_cell.angle_beta   90.00
_cell.angle_gamma   90.00
#
_symmetry.space_group_name_H-M   'P 1'
#
loop_
_entity.id
_entity.type
_entity.pdbx_description
1 polymer ?
#
loop_
_entity_poly.entity_id
_entity_poly.type
_entity_poly.pdbx_seq_one_letter_code
_entity_poly.pdbx_strand_id
1 'polypeptide(L)'
;MNNQDIFVEANKALAEGEYEKFITYCAEDIKWINVGGSAFNGKAETLKYISSAYDDETFTTENHITEKDIVVEFGQITFEKNGDTKESSYCDI
;
A
#
# COMPACT_ATOMS: atom_id res chain seq x y z
N MET A 1 15.46 -10.23 -6.57
CA MET A 1 14.05 -10.31 -6.15
C MET A 1 13.20 -10.23 -7.40
N ASN A 2 12.17 -11.07 -7.49
CA ASN A 2 11.15 -10.92 -8.54
C ASN A 2 10.19 -9.77 -8.16
N ASN A 3 9.27 -9.40 -9.04
CA ASN A 3 8.36 -8.28 -8.77
C ASN A 3 7.46 -8.54 -7.56
N GLN A 4 7.01 -9.77 -7.35
CA GLN A 4 6.20 -10.15 -6.19
C GLN A 4 6.98 -9.98 -4.88
N ASP A 5 8.24 -10.41 -4.82
CA ASP A 5 9.08 -10.23 -3.63
C ASP A 5 9.25 -8.74 -3.29
N ILE A 6 9.49 -7.90 -4.31
CA ILE A 6 9.63 -6.45 -4.14
C ILE A 6 8.33 -5.84 -3.64
N PHE A 7 7.21 -6.23 -4.24
CA PHE A 7 5.88 -5.75 -3.89
C PHE A 7 5.50 -6.12 -2.45
N VAL A 8 5.74 -7.36 -2.04
CA VAL A 8 5.46 -7.84 -0.68
C VAL A 8 6.30 -7.09 0.36
N GLU A 9 7.60 -6.91 0.10
CA GLU A 9 8.47 -6.15 1.02
C GLU A 9 8.08 -4.67 1.09
N ALA A 10 7.64 -4.08 -0.03
CA ALA A 10 7.15 -2.71 -0.07
C ALA A 10 5.85 -2.56 0.75
N ASN A 11 4.84 -3.39 0.48
CA ASN A 11 3.55 -3.31 1.19
C ASN A 11 3.70 -3.64 2.68
N LYS A 12 4.61 -4.54 3.05
CA LYS A 12 4.99 -4.76 4.45
C LYS A 12 5.57 -3.49 5.09
N ALA A 13 6.51 -2.83 4.42
CA ALA A 13 7.07 -1.56 4.92
C ALA A 13 5.99 -0.49 5.08
N LEU A 14 5.02 -0.42 4.16
CA LEU A 14 3.88 0.49 4.26
C LEU A 14 3.01 0.18 5.49
N ALA A 15 2.62 -1.08 5.68
CA ALA A 15 1.78 -1.53 6.80
C ALA A 15 2.46 -1.38 8.16
N GLU A 16 3.80 -1.47 8.22
CA GLU A 16 4.59 -1.28 9.45
C GLU A 16 4.92 0.21 9.74
N GLY A 17 4.46 1.14 8.90
CA GLY A 17 4.74 2.57 9.05
C GLY A 17 6.16 2.97 8.64
N GLU A 18 6.91 2.07 7.98
CA GLU A 18 8.27 2.31 7.47
C GLU A 18 8.22 3.05 6.10
N TYR A 19 7.55 4.20 6.05
CA TYR A 19 7.24 4.92 4.80
C TYR A 19 8.47 5.31 3.96
N GLU A 20 9.55 5.74 4.62
CA GLU A 20 10.82 6.05 3.94
C GLU A 20 11.38 4.80 3.24
N LYS A 21 11.28 3.63 3.88
CA LYS A 21 11.72 2.36 3.29
C LYS A 21 10.81 1.95 2.13
N PHE A 22 9.49 2.08 2.27
CA PHE A 22 8.53 1.85 1.18
C PHE A 22 8.95 2.64 -0.08
N ILE A 23 9.25 3.94 0.08
CA ILE A 23 9.66 4.83 -1.01
C ILE A 23 10.96 4.39 -1.71
N THR A 24 11.83 3.62 -1.06
CA THR A 24 13.04 3.07 -1.70
C THR A 24 12.73 2.02 -2.75
N TYR A 25 11.59 1.33 -2.66
CA TYR A 25 11.14 0.36 -3.66
C TYR A 25 10.47 1.02 -4.87
N CYS A 26 10.08 2.30 -4.77
CA CYS A 26 9.37 3.01 -5.82
C CYS A 26 10.33 3.59 -6.88
N ALA A 27 9.83 3.72 -8.12
CA ALA A 27 10.46 4.56 -9.14
C ALA A 27 10.35 6.05 -8.79
N GLU A 28 11.23 6.89 -9.35
CA GLU A 28 11.22 8.34 -9.08
C GLU A 28 9.92 8.99 -9.54
N ASP A 29 9.35 8.51 -10.64
CA ASP A 29 8.13 8.97 -11.29
C ASP A 29 6.89 8.14 -10.93
N ILE A 30 6.91 7.45 -9.77
CA ILE A 30 5.77 6.68 -9.26
C ILE A 30 4.45 7.47 -9.35
N LYS A 31 3.38 6.78 -9.72
CA LYS A 31 2.01 7.29 -9.63
C LYS A 31 1.24 6.47 -8.62
N TRP A 32 0.96 7.06 -7.47
CA TRP A 32 0.09 6.46 -6.46
C TRP A 32 -1.34 6.90 -6.70
N ILE A 33 -2.25 5.97 -6.97
CA ILE A 33 -3.64 6.28 -7.35
C ILE A 33 -4.60 5.60 -6.38
N ASN A 34 -5.30 6.40 -5.58
CA ASN A 34 -6.42 5.88 -4.80
C ASN A 34 -7.65 5.81 -5.71
N VAL A 35 -8.14 4.61 -5.99
CA VAL A 35 -9.32 4.43 -6.85
C VAL A 35 -10.54 5.11 -6.23
N GLY A 36 -11.14 6.07 -6.96
CA GLY A 36 -12.25 6.90 -6.46
C GLY A 36 -11.81 8.11 -5.63
N GLY A 37 -10.51 8.32 -5.44
CA GLY A 37 -9.93 9.45 -4.71
C GLY A 37 -8.89 10.23 -5.53
N SER A 38 -7.81 10.64 -4.85
CA SER A 38 -6.72 11.42 -5.42
C SER A 38 -5.61 10.56 -6.04
N ALA A 39 -4.80 11.19 -6.89
CA ALA A 39 -3.55 10.63 -7.39
C ALA A 39 -2.37 11.53 -7.00
N PHE A 40 -1.22 10.91 -6.75
CA PHE A 40 0.03 11.56 -6.33
C PHE A 40 1.15 11.19 -7.30
N ASN A 41 1.95 12.17 -7.68
CA ASN A 41 2.98 12.04 -8.70
C ASN A 41 4.37 12.23 -8.12
N GLY A 42 5.19 11.19 -8.29
CA GLY A 42 6.55 11.12 -7.80
C GLY A 42 6.67 10.85 -6.31
N LYS A 43 7.88 10.49 -5.89
CA LYS A 43 8.18 10.05 -4.51
C LYS A 43 7.78 11.07 -3.45
N ALA A 44 8.02 12.35 -3.71
CA ALA A 44 7.77 13.41 -2.72
C ALA A 44 6.27 13.55 -2.38
N GLU A 45 5.39 13.51 -3.38
CA GLU A 45 3.94 13.58 -3.14
C GLU A 45 3.42 12.29 -2.48
N THR A 46 3.89 11.13 -2.96
CA THR A 46 3.52 9.83 -2.38
C THR A 46 3.94 9.72 -0.92
N LEU A 47 5.19 10.04 -0.59
CA LEU A 47 5.71 10.00 0.78
C LEU A 47 4.91 10.92 1.70
N LYS A 48 4.65 12.15 1.26
CA LYS A 48 3.85 13.10 2.04
C LYS A 48 2.45 12.55 2.33
N TYR A 49 1.83 11.91 1.33
CA TYR A 49 0.50 11.32 1.49
C TYR A 49 0.51 10.15 2.47
N ILE A 50 1.30 9.10 2.21
CA ILE A 50 1.29 7.87 3.01
C ILE A 50 1.66 8.13 4.48
N SER A 51 2.57 9.09 4.73
CA SER A 51 2.95 9.50 6.09
C SER A 51 1.84 10.20 6.88
N SER A 52 0.71 10.51 6.26
CA SER A 52 -0.44 11.19 6.89
C SER A 52 -1.76 10.44 6.74
N ALA A 53 -1.78 9.37 5.94
CA ALA A 53 -3.01 8.70 5.53
C ALA A 53 -3.34 7.50 6.41
N TYR A 54 -2.33 6.87 7.01
CA TYR A 54 -2.48 5.65 7.80
C TYR A 54 -2.20 5.94 9.27
N ASP A 55 -3.15 5.55 10.13
CA ASP A 55 -3.06 5.73 11.58
C ASP A 55 -3.30 4.39 12.29
N ASP A 56 -4.52 3.84 12.18
CA ASP A 56 -4.99 2.67 12.95
C ASP A 56 -5.62 1.59 12.02
N GLU A 57 -5.09 1.43 10.80
CA GLU A 57 -5.50 0.36 9.90
C GLU A 57 -4.60 -0.87 9.98
N THR A 58 -5.21 -2.06 9.98
CA THR A 58 -4.48 -3.33 9.83
C THR A 58 -4.81 -3.97 8.47
N PHE A 59 -3.77 -4.31 7.71
CA PHE A 59 -3.89 -5.02 6.44
C PHE A 59 -3.70 -6.53 6.65
N THR A 60 -4.61 -7.33 6.10
CA THR A 60 -4.51 -8.78 6.05
C THR A 60 -4.51 -9.23 4.60
N THR A 61 -3.35 -9.66 4.11
CA THR A 61 -3.21 -10.21 2.77
C THR A 61 -3.82 -11.62 2.69
N GLU A 62 -4.70 -11.85 1.72
CA GLU A 62 -5.27 -13.18 1.46
C GLU A 62 -4.47 -13.92 0.38
N ASN A 63 -4.07 -13.23 -0.69
CA ASN A 63 -3.30 -13.82 -1.78
C ASN A 63 -2.64 -12.77 -2.69
N HIS A 64 -1.78 -13.25 -3.59
CA HIS A 64 -1.17 -12.49 -4.67
C HIS A 64 -1.48 -13.12 -6.03
N ILE A 65 -1.66 -12.29 -7.06
CA ILE A 65 -1.68 -12.72 -8.46
C ILE A 65 -0.55 -11.99 -9.18
N THR A 66 0.31 -12.74 -9.88
CA THR A 66 1.41 -12.17 -10.66
C THR A 66 1.23 -12.53 -12.13
N GLU A 67 1.15 -11.52 -12.99
CA GLU A 67 1.10 -11.67 -14.44
C GLU A 67 2.16 -10.76 -15.07
N LYS A 68 3.23 -11.37 -15.60
CA LYS A 68 4.40 -10.68 -16.14
C LYS A 68 5.00 -9.72 -15.11
N ASP A 69 4.85 -8.41 -15.34
CA ASP A 69 5.42 -7.37 -14.50
C ASP A 69 4.42 -6.83 -13.46
N ILE A 70 3.15 -7.25 -13.52
CA ILE A 70 2.07 -6.77 -12.66
C ILE A 70 1.88 -7.76 -11.51
N VAL A 71 1.84 -7.22 -10.29
CA VAL A 71 1.51 -7.95 -9.06
C VAL A 71 0.22 -7.35 -8.52
N VAL A 72 -0.70 -8.19 -8.08
CA VAL A 72 -1.92 -7.77 -7.41
C VAL A 72 -1.93 -8.41 -6.04
N GLU A 73 -2.13 -7.62 -5.01
CA GLU A 73 -2.43 -8.08 -3.66
C GLU A 73 -3.89 -7.78 -3.33
N PHE A 74 -4.56 -8.70 -2.65
CA PHE A 74 -5.90 -8.47 -2.14
C PHE A 74 -6.11 -9.17 -0.81
N GLY A 75 -7.06 -8.65 -0.06
CA GLY A 75 -7.45 -9.19 1.23
C GLY A 75 -8.40 -8.24 1.98
N GLN A 76 -8.22 -8.11 3.28
CA GLN A 76 -9.03 -7.23 4.13
C GLN A 76 -8.21 -6.11 4.76
N ILE A 77 -8.82 -4.94 4.87
CA ILE A 77 -8.37 -3.84 5.72
C ILE A 77 -9.34 -3.69 6.88
N THR A 78 -8.81 -3.63 8.08
CA THR A 78 -9.56 -3.41 9.32
C THR A 78 -9.26 -2.01 9.82
N PHE A 79 -10.30 -1.19 9.92
CA PHE A 79 -10.23 0.15 10.49
C PHE A 79 -10.67 0.10 11.96
N GLU A 80 -9.80 0.51 12.88
CA GLU A 80 -10.16 0.70 14.28
C GLU A 80 -10.30 2.19 14.58
N LYS A 81 -11.46 2.62 15.07
CA LYS A 81 -11.66 4.02 15.45
C LYS A 81 -12.60 4.14 16.64
N ASN A 82 -12.09 4.69 17.75
CA ASN A 82 -12.87 4.92 18.97
C ASN A 82 -13.58 3.68 19.53
N GLY A 83 -13.02 2.48 19.29
CA GLY A 83 -13.61 1.20 19.71
C GLY A 83 -14.61 0.59 18.73
N ASP A 84 -14.89 1.24 17.60
CA ASP A 84 -15.60 0.65 16.48
C ASP A 84 -14.60 0.00 15.51
N THR A 85 -14.92 -1.22 15.08
CA THR A 85 -14.16 -1.96 14.08
C THR A 85 -14.97 -2.07 12.80
N LYS A 86 -14.37 -1.71 11.67
CA LYS A 86 -14.95 -1.91 10.34
C LYS A 86 -13.99 -2.67 9.45
N GLU A 87 -14.46 -3.75 8.86
CA GLU A 87 -13.72 -4.51 7.85
C GLU A 87 -14.15 -4.10 6.45
N SER A 88 -13.22 -4.11 5.51
CA SER A 88 -13.48 -3.89 4.08
C SER A 88 -12.48 -4.66 3.26
N SER A 89 -12.91 -5.16 2.10
CA SER A 89 -11.98 -5.80 1.16
C SER A 89 -11.12 -4.74 0.48
N TYR A 90 -9.84 -5.03 0.26
CA TYR A 90 -8.90 -4.17 -0.45
C TYR A 90 -8.20 -4.91 -1.59
N CYS A 91 -7.65 -4.12 -2.50
CA CYS A 91 -6.83 -4.58 -3.62
C CYS A 91 -5.77 -3.50 -3.91
N ASP A 92 -4.52 -3.90 -4.07
CA ASP A 92 -3.38 -3.05 -4.45
C ASP A 92 -2.67 -3.66 -5.68
N ILE A 93 -2.21 -2.81 -6.60
CA ILE A 93 -1.65 -3.19 -7.92
C ILE A 93 -0.38 -2.41 -8.23
#